data_AF-A0A925FWR2-F1
#
_entry.id   AF-A0A925FWR2-F1
#
_cell.length_a   1.000
_cell.length_b   1.000
_cell.length_c   1.000
_cell.angle_alpha   90.00
_cell.angle_beta   90.00
_cell.angle_gamma   90.00
#
_symmetry.space_group_name_H-M   'P 1'
#
loop_
_entity.id
_entity.type
_entity.pdbx_description
1 polymer ?
#
loop_
_entity_poly.entity_id
_entity_poly.type
_entity_poly.pdbx_seq_one_letter_code
_entity_poly.pdbx_strand_id
1 'polypeptide(L)'
;MKRPDNGFINGEVTFTNYEHTELKGYGTYRGGFSDGDYNVFFCARISRAPRENGVWLNGKTVTGQTSQKFENMNDRIGAFVQYKTTEGEEIYLKLAVSFHSVEQATFWLNTEIPAWDYAAVKKSARNIWNKELSKITMEGGTERNRRIFYTAAYHASIMPRNKTADAAGYEKNEPVWDDHLAVWDTWRTLYPLKVLTNPEMVSGTINSFLARWKKNGKVKDAYVALNDMSIEQGGNNIDNLIADAWVKGVPGVDWNEAYRLIKHQADKERNGISYGKPDSSRMYKELGWIPAGKMNCSVTLEYAYNDFCAAQMSKTLGTKNDYLRYINRSGQWVMLWNHNAESDGFSGFIAPKRLGGEFLPIDLKKNWGSWRDYFYEGSSWTYSYFVPHQFEKLVQLSGGKELFAKKLQHAFENRLIDYGNEPAFLAVHAFHYAGRSDLASYYVRKLLRENFTEMGSRDNDDSGAMSSWYLFSSMGFFPNAGQNIYYLTGAAFPSITIIMGNGKKLKITAQGASDKAVYIHSCKINGKQWHRPWFTHDDIKNGGTIEFVMGEHPNLYSFNLK
;
A
#
# COMPACT_ATOMS: atom_id res chain seq x y z
N MET A 1 1.34 2.10 -20.09
CA MET A 1 0.86 1.52 -21.37
C MET A 1 -0.59 1.92 -21.56
N LYS A 2 -0.95 2.67 -22.62
CA LYS A 2 -2.35 2.70 -23.07
C LYS A 2 -2.63 1.34 -23.68
N ARG A 3 -3.47 0.53 -23.04
CA ARG A 3 -3.91 -0.73 -23.63
C ARG A 3 -4.87 -0.36 -24.78
N PRO A 4 -4.67 -0.91 -25.99
CA PRO A 4 -5.46 -0.56 -27.18
C PRO A 4 -6.96 -0.87 -27.03
N ASP A 5 -7.34 -1.62 -26.00
CA ASP A 5 -8.72 -2.08 -25.78
C ASP A 5 -9.47 -1.29 -24.69
N ASN A 6 -8.88 -0.21 -24.15
CA ASN A 6 -9.58 0.64 -23.19
C ASN A 6 -10.75 1.35 -23.87
N GLY A 7 -11.94 1.30 -23.28
CA GLY A 7 -13.10 1.91 -23.91
C GLY A 7 -14.38 1.88 -23.08
N PHE A 8 -15.35 2.66 -23.53
CA PHE A 8 -16.73 2.58 -23.07
C PHE A 8 -17.42 1.51 -23.91
N ILE A 9 -17.84 0.41 -23.28
CA ILE A 9 -18.33 -0.78 -23.99
C ILE A 9 -19.82 -0.66 -24.28
N ASN A 10 -20.57 -0.27 -23.26
CA ASN A 10 -22.02 -0.14 -23.31
C ASN A 10 -22.47 0.87 -22.26
N GLY A 11 -23.71 1.34 -22.36
CA GLY A 11 -24.29 2.18 -21.35
C GLY A 11 -25.69 2.65 -21.73
N GLU A 12 -26.39 3.12 -20.71
CA GLU A 12 -27.72 3.68 -20.83
C GLU A 12 -27.91 4.78 -19.80
N VAL A 13 -28.64 5.81 -20.18
CA VAL A 13 -29.16 6.84 -19.28
C VAL A 13 -30.63 7.05 -19.59
N THR A 14 -31.48 7.12 -18.57
CA THR A 14 -32.93 7.29 -18.74
C THR A 14 -33.52 8.15 -17.63
N PHE A 15 -34.38 9.08 -18.01
CA PHE A 15 -35.31 9.75 -17.11
C PHE A 15 -36.45 8.79 -16.76
N THR A 16 -36.57 8.43 -15.48
CA THR A 16 -37.45 7.32 -15.03
C THR A 16 -38.77 7.79 -14.41
N ASN A 17 -38.99 9.09 -14.29
CA ASN A 17 -40.25 9.65 -13.83
C ASN A 17 -40.79 10.74 -14.75
N TYR A 18 -42.10 11.00 -14.63
CA TYR A 18 -42.82 11.97 -15.45
C TYR A 18 -42.29 13.41 -15.28
N GLU A 19 -41.83 13.75 -14.08
CA GLU A 19 -41.27 15.07 -13.79
C GLU A 19 -39.84 15.26 -14.30
N HIS A 20 -39.22 14.22 -14.87
CA HIS A 20 -37.84 14.22 -15.35
C HIS A 20 -36.82 14.66 -14.27
N THR A 21 -37.11 14.32 -13.02
CA THR A 21 -36.28 14.59 -11.85
C THR A 21 -35.52 13.36 -11.37
N GLU A 22 -35.75 12.18 -11.94
CA GLU A 22 -34.98 10.97 -11.64
C GLU A 22 -34.28 10.46 -12.91
N LEU A 23 -32.98 10.23 -12.79
CA LEU A 23 -32.12 9.65 -13.83
C LEU A 23 -31.53 8.35 -13.30
N LYS A 24 -31.63 7.29 -14.11
CA LYS A 24 -31.03 5.99 -13.82
C LYS A 24 -30.28 5.49 -15.03
N GLY A 25 -29.29 4.65 -14.80
CA GLY A 25 -28.49 4.14 -15.89
C GLY A 25 -27.27 3.35 -15.43
N TYR A 26 -26.44 3.00 -16.39
CA TYR A 26 -25.19 2.30 -16.17
C TYR A 26 -24.20 2.59 -17.28
N GLY A 27 -22.94 2.32 -17.00
CA GLY A 27 -21.89 2.16 -18.01
C GLY A 27 -21.15 0.85 -17.80
N THR A 28 -20.79 0.20 -18.89
CA THR A 28 -19.84 -0.92 -18.94
C THR A 28 -18.52 -0.38 -19.47
N TYR A 29 -17.44 -0.60 -18.74
CA TYR A 29 -16.12 -0.05 -19.05
C TYR A 29 -15.12 -1.17 -19.20
N ARG A 30 -14.17 -1.00 -20.13
CA ARG A 30 -13.00 -1.86 -20.30
C ARG A 30 -11.74 -1.05 -20.05
N GLY A 31 -10.82 -1.62 -19.28
CA GLY A 31 -9.55 -0.97 -18.97
C GLY A 31 -9.63 -0.05 -17.75
N GLY A 32 -8.94 1.10 -17.80
CA GLY A 32 -8.89 2.02 -16.64
C GLY A 32 -8.25 1.38 -15.40
N PHE A 33 -7.19 0.59 -15.60
CA PHE A 33 -6.54 -0.28 -14.61
C PHE A 33 -7.30 -1.55 -14.22
N SER A 34 -8.39 -1.90 -14.91
CA SER A 34 -8.98 -3.26 -14.84
C SER A 34 -8.55 -4.10 -16.05
N ASP A 35 -8.35 -5.40 -15.84
CA ASP A 35 -8.09 -6.39 -16.90
C ASP A 35 -9.37 -6.97 -17.50
N GLY A 36 -10.52 -6.75 -16.86
CA GLY A 36 -11.83 -7.19 -17.31
C GLY A 36 -12.82 -6.05 -17.46
N ASP A 37 -13.95 -6.36 -18.09
CA ASP A 37 -15.09 -5.44 -18.16
C ASP A 37 -15.72 -5.31 -16.77
N TYR A 38 -16.20 -4.12 -16.43
CA TYR A 38 -16.93 -3.87 -15.21
C TYR A 38 -18.07 -2.90 -15.44
N ASN A 39 -19.12 -3.05 -14.64
CA ASN A 39 -20.29 -2.20 -14.69
C ASN A 39 -20.27 -1.22 -13.51
N VAL A 40 -20.68 0.02 -13.78
CA VAL A 40 -21.06 0.98 -12.74
C VAL A 40 -22.47 1.45 -13.05
N PHE A 41 -23.36 1.20 -12.12
CA PHE A 41 -24.77 1.61 -12.16
C PHE A 41 -24.94 2.88 -11.34
N PHE A 42 -25.92 3.72 -11.70
CA PHE A 42 -26.21 4.92 -10.93
C PHE A 42 -27.71 5.18 -10.80
N CYS A 43 -28.04 5.89 -9.72
CA CYS A 43 -29.32 6.57 -9.57
C CYS A 43 -29.05 8.00 -9.13
N ALA A 44 -29.65 8.96 -9.84
CA ALA A 44 -29.57 10.37 -9.55
C ALA A 44 -30.96 10.99 -9.46
N ARG A 45 -31.13 11.96 -8.58
CA ARG A 45 -32.36 12.75 -8.45
C ARG A 45 -32.06 14.22 -8.40
N ILE A 46 -32.95 15.03 -8.97
CA ILE A 46 -32.87 16.48 -9.00
C ILE A 46 -34.02 17.08 -8.17
N SER A 47 -33.77 18.14 -7.41
CA SER A 47 -34.75 18.68 -6.45
C SER A 47 -35.95 19.37 -7.08
N ARG A 48 -35.90 19.64 -8.38
CA ARG A 48 -36.94 20.38 -9.09
C ARG A 48 -37.06 19.92 -10.53
N ALA A 49 -38.29 19.85 -11.04
CA ALA A 49 -38.55 19.55 -12.45
C ALA A 49 -37.88 20.59 -13.38
N PRO A 50 -37.16 20.16 -14.42
CA PRO A 50 -36.54 21.06 -15.37
C PRO A 50 -37.55 21.70 -16.30
N ARG A 51 -37.22 22.89 -16.82
CA ARG A 51 -38.00 23.55 -17.88
C ARG A 51 -37.92 22.77 -19.18
N GLU A 52 -36.74 22.26 -19.47
CA GLU A 52 -36.45 21.47 -20.66
C GLU A 52 -35.45 20.38 -20.28
N ASN A 53 -35.59 19.21 -20.90
CA ASN A 53 -34.68 18.09 -20.72
C ASN A 53 -34.42 17.42 -22.06
N GLY A 54 -33.40 16.57 -22.09
CA GLY A 54 -33.15 15.68 -23.20
C GLY A 54 -31.92 14.82 -22.96
N VAL A 55 -31.55 14.09 -23.98
CA VAL A 55 -30.36 13.24 -23.97
C VAL A 55 -29.42 13.63 -25.10
N TRP A 56 -28.19 13.11 -25.07
CA TRP A 56 -27.23 13.30 -26.14
C TRP A 56 -26.44 12.03 -26.43
N LEU A 57 -26.07 11.86 -27.70
CA LEU A 57 -25.18 10.83 -28.21
C LEU A 57 -24.06 11.51 -29.00
N ASN A 58 -22.82 11.27 -28.62
CA ASN A 58 -21.62 11.81 -29.29
C ASN A 58 -21.68 13.33 -29.54
N GLY A 59 -22.19 14.07 -28.55
CA GLY A 59 -22.35 15.52 -28.60
C GLY A 59 -23.61 16.02 -29.32
N LYS A 60 -24.39 15.15 -29.96
CA LYS A 60 -25.67 15.50 -30.58
C LYS A 60 -26.81 15.40 -29.58
N THR A 61 -27.45 16.51 -29.27
CA THR A 61 -28.58 16.61 -28.32
C THR A 61 -29.92 16.34 -28.98
N VAL A 62 -30.83 15.70 -28.26
CA VAL A 62 -32.24 15.54 -28.64
C VAL A 62 -33.13 15.98 -27.48
N THR A 63 -33.75 17.16 -27.61
CA THR A 63 -34.71 17.70 -26.64
C THR A 63 -35.95 16.81 -26.55
N GLY A 64 -36.44 16.60 -25.33
CA GLY A 64 -37.66 15.85 -25.02
C GLY A 64 -37.50 14.33 -25.06
N GLN A 65 -36.37 13.81 -25.55
CA GLN A 65 -36.06 12.39 -25.49
C GLN A 65 -35.60 11.99 -24.09
N THR A 66 -36.20 10.94 -23.54
CA THR A 66 -36.01 10.55 -22.14
C THR A 66 -34.95 9.47 -21.92
N SER A 67 -34.49 8.78 -22.97
CA SER A 67 -33.53 7.69 -22.86
C SER A 67 -32.53 7.73 -24.01
N GLN A 68 -31.26 7.45 -23.69
CA GLN A 68 -30.20 7.20 -24.67
C GLN A 68 -29.43 5.95 -24.27
N LYS A 69 -29.14 5.10 -25.26
CA LYS A 69 -28.27 3.92 -25.12
C LYS A 69 -27.08 4.05 -26.07
N PHE A 70 -26.05 3.26 -25.82
CA PHE A 70 -24.97 3.10 -26.78
C PHE A 70 -25.51 2.46 -28.06
N GLU A 71 -25.03 2.92 -29.21
CA GLU A 71 -25.25 2.29 -30.51
C GLU A 71 -23.98 1.53 -30.93
N ASN A 72 -22.82 2.05 -30.55
CA ASN A 72 -21.50 1.52 -30.84
C ASN A 72 -20.57 1.60 -29.63
N MET A 73 -19.52 0.77 -29.64
CA MET A 73 -18.43 0.88 -28.67
C MET A 73 -17.76 2.26 -28.76
N ASN A 74 -17.41 2.82 -27.61
CA ASN A 74 -16.84 4.16 -27.40
C ASN A 74 -17.79 5.34 -27.66
N ASP A 75 -19.08 5.07 -27.84
CA ASP A 75 -20.07 6.14 -27.76
C ASP A 75 -19.99 6.87 -26.43
N ARG A 76 -20.27 8.18 -26.48
CA ARG A 76 -20.47 9.00 -25.29
C ARG A 76 -21.93 9.37 -25.24
N ILE A 77 -22.60 9.00 -24.16
CA ILE A 77 -23.99 9.36 -23.90
C ILE A 77 -24.09 10.24 -22.66
N GLY A 78 -25.19 10.97 -22.56
CA GLY A 78 -25.59 11.59 -21.31
C GLY A 78 -26.97 12.23 -21.40
N ALA A 79 -27.39 12.83 -20.30
CA ALA A 79 -28.61 13.59 -20.20
C ALA A 79 -28.29 15.06 -19.93
N PHE A 80 -29.21 15.94 -20.32
CA PHE A 80 -29.16 17.36 -19.96
C PHE A 80 -30.51 17.81 -19.40
N VAL A 81 -30.45 18.81 -18.54
CA VAL A 81 -31.60 19.51 -17.97
C VAL A 81 -31.33 21.00 -18.02
N GLN A 82 -32.36 21.79 -18.27
CA GLN A 82 -32.28 23.24 -18.35
C GLN A 82 -33.31 23.89 -17.42
N TYR A 83 -32.88 24.96 -16.78
CA TYR A 83 -33.70 25.73 -15.85
C TYR A 83 -33.69 27.20 -16.24
N LYS A 84 -34.75 27.90 -15.83
CA LYS A 84 -34.73 29.35 -15.66
C LYS A 84 -34.63 29.61 -14.17
N THR A 85 -33.54 30.22 -13.73
CA THR A 85 -33.29 30.53 -12.31
C THR A 85 -33.24 32.03 -12.07
N THR A 86 -33.45 32.40 -10.82
CA THR A 86 -33.17 33.73 -10.27
C THR A 86 -31.85 33.72 -9.50
N GLU A 87 -31.30 34.90 -9.20
CA GLU A 87 -30.08 35.03 -8.41
C GLU A 87 -30.28 34.42 -7.01
N GLY A 88 -29.35 33.56 -6.58
CA GLY A 88 -29.41 32.86 -5.29
C GLY A 88 -30.30 31.61 -5.27
N GLU A 89 -30.93 31.25 -6.39
CA GLU A 89 -31.76 30.05 -6.47
C GLU A 89 -30.92 28.77 -6.62
N GLU A 90 -31.15 27.80 -5.73
CA GLU A 90 -30.39 26.54 -5.67
C GLU A 90 -31.18 25.37 -6.25
N ILE A 91 -30.49 24.50 -6.99
CA ILE A 91 -31.02 23.24 -7.51
C ILE A 91 -30.07 22.13 -7.07
N TYR A 92 -30.60 21.14 -6.36
CA TYR A 92 -29.81 20.07 -5.78
C TYR A 92 -29.84 18.83 -6.67
N LEU A 93 -28.70 18.14 -6.77
CA LEU A 93 -28.55 16.81 -7.35
C LEU A 93 -28.08 15.85 -6.26
N LYS A 94 -28.79 14.74 -6.08
CA LYS A 94 -28.31 13.59 -5.31
C LYS A 94 -27.90 12.50 -6.26
N LEU A 95 -26.80 11.80 -5.99
CA LEU A 95 -26.24 10.73 -6.82
C LEU A 95 -25.71 9.62 -5.93
N ALA A 96 -26.00 8.38 -6.30
CA ALA A 96 -25.37 7.19 -5.76
C ALA A 96 -24.96 6.27 -6.92
N VAL A 97 -23.90 5.50 -6.70
CA VAL A 97 -23.38 4.52 -7.64
C VAL A 97 -23.37 3.13 -7.02
N SER A 98 -23.34 2.09 -7.86
CA SER A 98 -23.24 0.70 -7.43
C SER A 98 -22.46 -0.12 -8.46
N PHE A 99 -21.67 -1.08 -7.99
CA PHE A 99 -21.05 -2.12 -8.83
C PHE A 99 -21.94 -3.36 -8.99
N HIS A 100 -23.15 -3.36 -8.41
CA HIS A 100 -24.10 -4.46 -8.43
C HIS A 100 -25.27 -4.21 -9.38
N SER A 101 -26.09 -3.16 -9.13
CA SER A 101 -27.25 -2.86 -9.98
C SER A 101 -27.81 -1.45 -9.77
N VAL A 102 -28.76 -1.03 -10.63
CA VAL A 102 -29.49 0.24 -10.49
C VAL A 102 -30.35 0.24 -9.21
N GLU A 103 -30.94 -0.89 -8.86
CA GLU A 103 -31.75 -1.05 -7.65
C GLU A 103 -30.88 -0.85 -6.40
N GLN A 104 -29.66 -1.41 -6.41
CA GLN A 104 -28.70 -1.24 -5.32
C GLN A 104 -28.23 0.22 -5.22
N ALA A 105 -27.93 0.90 -6.34
CA ALA A 105 -27.63 2.33 -6.35
C ALA A 105 -28.82 3.18 -5.82
N THR A 106 -30.05 2.82 -6.20
CA THR A 106 -31.27 3.49 -5.71
C THR A 106 -31.45 3.29 -4.21
N PHE A 107 -31.18 2.09 -3.71
CA PHE A 107 -31.20 1.78 -2.28
C PHE A 107 -30.20 2.63 -1.49
N TRP A 108 -28.95 2.76 -1.98
CA TRP A 108 -27.95 3.65 -1.36
C TRP A 108 -28.40 5.10 -1.36
N LEU A 109 -28.91 5.61 -2.49
CA LEU A 109 -29.41 6.98 -2.59
C LEU A 109 -30.49 7.27 -1.53
N ASN A 110 -31.46 6.35 -1.38
CA ASN A 110 -32.56 6.48 -0.43
C ASN A 110 -32.10 6.41 1.03
N THR A 111 -31.12 5.56 1.31
CA THR A 111 -30.68 5.26 2.67
C THR A 111 -29.67 6.29 3.17
N GLU A 112 -28.71 6.69 2.33
CA GLU A 112 -27.59 7.55 2.71
C GLU A 112 -27.90 9.04 2.52
N ILE A 113 -28.73 9.40 1.53
CA ILE A 113 -29.09 10.80 1.23
C ILE A 113 -30.62 10.96 1.08
N PRO A 114 -31.41 10.73 2.15
CA PRO A 114 -32.87 10.71 2.05
C PRO A 114 -33.47 12.09 1.72
N ALA A 115 -32.91 13.17 2.24
CA ALA A 115 -33.42 14.54 2.11
C ALA A 115 -32.56 15.45 1.23
N TRP A 116 -33.10 16.60 0.82
CA TRP A 116 -32.38 17.67 0.12
C TRP A 116 -31.65 18.59 1.09
N ASP A 117 -30.75 18.02 1.89
CA ASP A 117 -30.01 18.75 2.93
C ASP A 117 -28.49 18.58 2.74
N TYR A 118 -27.91 19.49 1.96
CA TYR A 118 -26.46 19.50 1.73
C TYR A 118 -25.67 19.77 3.02
N ALA A 119 -26.21 20.59 3.94
CA ALA A 119 -25.55 20.89 5.21
C ALA A 119 -25.44 19.65 6.09
N ALA A 120 -26.49 18.82 6.15
CA ALA A 120 -26.47 17.54 6.86
C ALA A 120 -25.45 16.57 6.24
N VAL A 121 -25.41 16.42 4.91
CA VAL A 121 -24.42 15.58 4.22
C VAL A 121 -23.00 16.04 4.52
N LYS A 122 -22.74 17.35 4.42
CA LYS A 122 -21.44 17.96 4.74
C LYS A 122 -21.04 17.74 6.19
N LYS A 123 -21.97 17.87 7.14
CA LYS A 123 -21.73 17.62 8.57
C LYS A 123 -21.45 16.14 8.84
N SER A 124 -22.21 15.23 8.24
CA SER A 124 -21.99 13.78 8.34
C SER A 124 -20.59 13.40 7.84
N ALA A 125 -20.23 13.85 6.63
CA ALA A 125 -18.90 13.61 6.07
C ALA A 125 -17.77 14.15 6.97
N ARG A 126 -17.93 15.37 7.52
CA ARG A 126 -16.97 15.96 8.47
C ARG A 126 -16.83 15.11 9.73
N ASN A 127 -17.93 14.58 10.28
CA ASN A 127 -17.89 13.74 11.47
C ASN A 127 -17.19 12.40 11.22
N ILE A 128 -17.45 11.77 10.06
CA ILE A 128 -16.77 10.53 9.64
C ILE A 128 -15.27 10.78 9.53
N TRP A 129 -14.85 11.85 8.85
CA TRP A 129 -13.44 12.21 8.73
C TRP A 129 -12.80 12.54 10.08
N ASN A 130 -13.45 13.33 10.93
CA ASN A 130 -12.93 13.62 12.26
C ASN A 130 -12.77 12.34 13.10
N LYS A 131 -13.70 11.39 13.01
CA LYS A 131 -13.58 10.09 13.70
C LYS A 131 -12.36 9.31 13.21
N GLU A 132 -12.16 9.21 11.89
CA GLU A 132 -11.00 8.49 11.33
C GLU A 132 -9.67 9.20 11.66
N LEU A 133 -9.59 10.51 11.41
CA LEU A 133 -8.37 11.29 11.64
C LEU A 133 -8.02 11.41 13.13
N SER A 134 -9.01 11.35 14.03
CA SER A 134 -8.76 11.36 15.49
C SER A 134 -8.14 10.08 16.03
N LYS A 135 -8.04 9.01 15.22
CA LYS A 135 -7.33 7.78 15.62
C LYS A 135 -5.84 8.01 15.83
N ILE A 136 -5.26 9.04 15.19
CA ILE A 136 -3.89 9.45 15.45
C ILE A 136 -3.87 10.97 15.65
N THR A 137 -3.54 11.40 16.86
CA THR A 137 -3.53 12.83 17.23
C THR A 137 -2.11 13.28 17.54
N MET A 138 -1.77 14.52 17.17
CA MET A 138 -0.46 15.12 17.46
C MET A 138 -0.60 16.45 18.22
N GLU A 139 0.33 16.69 19.14
CA GLU A 139 0.51 17.96 19.84
C GLU A 139 1.92 18.51 19.59
N GLY A 140 2.03 19.84 19.62
CA GLY A 140 3.24 20.56 19.20
C GLY A 140 3.34 20.73 17.67
N GLY A 141 4.53 21.13 17.21
CA GLY A 141 4.78 21.46 15.79
C GLY A 141 4.11 22.74 15.31
N THR A 142 4.47 23.15 14.09
CA THR A 142 3.87 24.31 13.41
C THR A 142 2.52 23.95 12.79
N GLU A 143 1.74 24.97 12.38
CA GLU A 143 0.51 24.76 11.60
C GLU A 143 0.78 23.99 10.30
N ARG A 144 1.90 24.30 9.63
CA ARG A 144 2.38 23.55 8.46
C ARG A 144 2.59 22.07 8.77
N ASN A 145 3.23 21.74 9.90
CA ASN A 145 3.42 20.34 10.31
C ASN A 145 2.09 19.62 10.51
N ARG A 146 1.10 20.29 11.14
CA ARG A 146 -0.24 19.73 11.34
C ARG A 146 -0.95 19.46 10.01
N ARG A 147 -0.84 20.38 9.04
CA ARG A 147 -1.41 20.17 7.70
C ARG A 147 -0.82 18.94 7.02
N ILE A 148 0.51 18.81 7.00
CA ILE A 148 1.18 17.65 6.39
C ILE A 148 0.73 16.35 7.09
N PHE A 149 0.73 16.33 8.42
CA PHE A 149 0.36 15.15 9.21
C PHE A 149 -1.08 14.69 8.96
N TYR A 150 -2.05 15.60 9.01
CA TYR A 150 -3.46 15.22 8.82
C TYR A 150 -3.81 14.98 7.35
N THR A 151 -3.10 15.59 6.39
CA THR A 151 -3.20 15.21 4.98
C THR A 151 -2.69 13.79 4.74
N ALA A 152 -1.55 13.41 5.35
CA ALA A 152 -1.07 12.03 5.28
C ALA A 152 -2.05 11.04 5.93
N ALA A 153 -2.63 11.38 7.08
CA ALA A 153 -3.67 10.56 7.72
C ALA A 153 -4.94 10.41 6.85
N TYR A 154 -5.31 11.46 6.12
CA TYR A 154 -6.40 11.43 5.14
C TYR A 154 -6.08 10.48 3.98
N HIS A 155 -4.93 10.62 3.32
CA HIS A 155 -4.50 9.76 2.22
C HIS A 155 -4.38 8.28 2.61
N ALA A 156 -3.82 8.00 3.79
CA ALA A 156 -3.73 6.66 4.37
C ALA A 156 -5.11 6.07 4.78
N SER A 157 -6.23 6.71 4.44
CA SER A 157 -7.58 6.28 4.81
C SER A 157 -8.56 6.27 3.62
N ILE A 158 -8.07 6.41 2.38
CA ILE A 158 -8.91 6.41 1.16
C ILE A 158 -9.08 5.00 0.58
N MET A 159 -8.01 4.19 0.58
CA MET A 159 -7.93 2.88 -0.05
C MET A 159 -7.42 1.80 0.93
N PRO A 160 -7.76 0.52 0.74
CA PRO A 160 -8.77 -0.02 -0.21
C PRO A 160 -10.21 0.34 0.19
N ARG A 161 -11.17 0.03 -0.68
CA ARG A 161 -12.61 0.27 -0.44
C ARG A 161 -13.36 -1.03 -0.18
N ASN A 162 -14.24 -1.00 0.81
CA ASN A 162 -15.16 -2.11 1.09
C ASN A 162 -16.32 -2.09 0.09
N LYS A 163 -16.45 -3.15 -0.71
CA LYS A 163 -17.54 -3.38 -1.68
C LYS A 163 -18.39 -4.61 -1.33
N THR A 164 -18.30 -5.16 -0.11
CA THR A 164 -19.04 -6.38 0.28
C THR A 164 -20.53 -6.34 -0.06
N ALA A 165 -21.22 -5.23 0.24
CA ALA A 165 -22.65 -5.09 -0.02
C ALA A 165 -22.99 -4.64 -1.45
N ASP A 166 -21.99 -4.52 -2.33
CA ASP A 166 -22.11 -3.88 -3.63
C ASP A 166 -21.35 -4.60 -4.76
N ALA A 167 -20.81 -5.79 -4.49
CA ALA A 167 -19.98 -6.55 -5.42
C ALA A 167 -20.80 -7.56 -6.23
N ALA A 168 -20.97 -7.32 -7.53
CA ALA A 168 -21.62 -8.28 -8.41
C ALA A 168 -20.90 -9.64 -8.45
N GLY A 169 -21.68 -10.72 -8.40
CA GLY A 169 -21.17 -12.10 -8.47
C GLY A 169 -20.58 -12.64 -7.17
N TYR A 170 -20.74 -11.92 -6.06
CA TYR A 170 -20.44 -12.40 -4.71
C TYR A 170 -21.72 -12.45 -3.89
N GLU A 171 -21.74 -13.30 -2.85
CA GLU A 171 -22.87 -13.34 -1.92
C GLU A 171 -22.95 -12.04 -1.11
N LYS A 172 -24.16 -11.64 -0.69
CA LYS A 172 -24.45 -10.31 -0.10
C LYS A 172 -23.55 -9.88 1.08
N ASN A 173 -23.01 -10.85 1.84
CA ASN A 173 -22.16 -10.60 3.01
C ASN A 173 -20.74 -11.16 2.83
N GLU A 174 -20.39 -11.61 1.63
CA GLU A 174 -19.04 -12.12 1.36
C GLU A 174 -18.05 -10.94 1.39
N PRO A 175 -16.93 -11.06 2.13
CA PRO A 175 -15.93 -9.99 2.18
C PRO A 175 -15.38 -9.65 0.79
N VAL A 176 -15.55 -8.41 0.34
CA VAL A 176 -15.00 -7.92 -0.93
C VAL A 176 -14.39 -6.55 -0.69
N TRP A 177 -13.06 -6.51 -0.70
CA TRP A 177 -12.28 -5.28 -0.61
C TRP A 177 -11.57 -5.08 -1.94
N ASP A 178 -11.75 -3.90 -2.52
CA ASP A 178 -11.38 -3.57 -3.89
C ASP A 178 -10.56 -2.28 -3.94
N ASP A 179 -10.16 -1.89 -5.15
CA ASP A 179 -9.25 -0.78 -5.43
C ASP A 179 -7.84 -1.04 -4.88
N HIS A 180 -7.44 -2.31 -4.86
CA HIS A 180 -6.06 -2.74 -4.66
C HIS A 180 -5.34 -2.59 -6.00
N LEU A 181 -4.87 -1.39 -6.35
CA LEU A 181 -4.06 -1.25 -7.56
C LEU A 181 -2.74 -2.04 -7.44
N ALA A 182 -2.18 -2.03 -6.23
CA ALA A 182 -0.87 -2.58 -5.94
C ALA A 182 -0.75 -2.91 -4.45
N VAL A 183 -0.96 -4.18 -4.09
CA VAL A 183 -0.58 -4.64 -2.73
C VAL A 183 0.92 -4.52 -2.52
N TRP A 184 1.72 -4.57 -3.60
CA TRP A 184 3.14 -4.26 -3.59
C TRP A 184 3.41 -2.99 -2.77
N ASP A 185 2.73 -1.88 -2.97
CA ASP A 185 3.03 -0.66 -2.19
C ASP A 185 2.61 -0.77 -0.73
N THR A 186 1.36 -1.18 -0.53
CA THR A 186 0.63 -0.99 0.71
C THR A 186 0.98 -1.99 1.82
N TRP A 187 1.53 -3.17 1.50
CA TRP A 187 1.92 -4.15 2.53
C TRP A 187 3.03 -3.63 3.45
N ARG A 188 3.86 -2.71 2.93
CA ARG A 188 5.06 -2.19 3.60
C ARG A 188 4.72 -1.29 4.79
N THR A 189 3.68 -0.47 4.65
CA THR A 189 3.37 0.62 5.58
C THR A 189 1.88 0.76 5.87
N LEU A 190 1.02 0.84 4.85
CA LEU A 190 -0.40 1.09 5.04
C LEU A 190 -1.08 0.00 5.89
N TYR A 191 -0.93 -1.28 5.50
CA TYR A 191 -1.54 -2.37 6.25
C TYR A 191 -0.97 -2.50 7.66
N PRO A 192 0.35 -2.41 7.90
CA PRO A 192 0.90 -2.33 9.26
C PRO A 192 0.31 -1.19 10.11
N LEU A 193 0.03 -0.02 9.51
CA LEU A 193 -0.63 1.09 10.21
C LEU A 193 -2.06 0.71 10.58
N LYS A 194 -2.79 0.08 9.65
CA LYS A 194 -4.16 -0.37 9.86
C LYS A 194 -4.25 -1.55 10.82
N VAL A 195 -3.22 -2.39 10.98
CA VAL A 195 -3.16 -3.35 12.10
C VAL A 195 -3.28 -2.64 13.44
N LEU A 196 -2.69 -1.43 13.58
CA LEU A 196 -2.80 -0.63 14.79
C LEU A 196 -4.15 0.06 14.92
N THR A 197 -4.67 0.70 13.85
CA THR A 197 -5.81 1.63 13.95
C THR A 197 -7.14 1.11 13.41
N ASN A 198 -7.12 0.05 12.59
CA ASN A 198 -8.29 -0.53 11.93
C ASN A 198 -8.06 -2.02 11.55
N PRO A 199 -7.87 -2.93 12.52
CA PRO A 199 -7.63 -4.34 12.26
C PRO A 199 -8.80 -5.03 11.54
N GLU A 200 -10.02 -4.51 11.67
CA GLU A 200 -11.19 -4.98 10.93
C GLU A 200 -11.00 -4.81 9.42
N MET A 201 -10.50 -3.66 8.96
CA MET A 201 -10.15 -3.47 7.55
C MET A 201 -9.10 -4.48 7.08
N VAL A 202 -8.05 -4.73 7.88
CA VAL A 202 -7.02 -5.73 7.54
C VAL A 202 -7.62 -7.13 7.40
N SER A 203 -8.42 -7.55 8.40
CA SER A 203 -9.09 -8.87 8.37
C SER A 203 -10.10 -8.99 7.22
N GLY A 204 -10.83 -7.91 6.93
CA GLY A 204 -11.76 -7.83 5.80
C GLY A 204 -11.05 -7.98 4.45
N THR A 205 -9.92 -7.29 4.25
CA THR A 205 -9.09 -7.45 3.05
C THR A 205 -8.59 -8.89 2.89
N ILE A 206 -8.05 -9.49 3.96
CA ILE A 206 -7.57 -10.88 3.90
C ILE A 206 -8.72 -11.83 3.58
N ASN A 207 -9.87 -11.67 4.23
CA ASN A 207 -11.04 -12.49 3.94
C ASN A 207 -11.57 -12.28 2.52
N SER A 208 -11.36 -11.11 1.91
CA SER A 208 -11.63 -10.90 0.48
C SER A 208 -10.67 -11.67 -0.42
N PHE A 209 -9.39 -11.79 -0.06
CA PHE A 209 -8.47 -12.70 -0.75
C PHE A 209 -8.95 -14.14 -0.63
N LEU A 210 -9.44 -14.57 0.54
CA LEU A 210 -9.96 -15.93 0.72
C LEU A 210 -11.26 -16.18 -0.07
N ALA A 211 -12.15 -15.19 -0.18
CA ALA A 211 -13.33 -15.27 -1.03
C ALA A 211 -12.95 -15.45 -2.51
N ARG A 212 -12.03 -14.62 -3.01
CA ARG A 212 -11.47 -14.75 -4.37
C ARG A 212 -10.78 -16.09 -4.59
N TRP A 213 -10.01 -16.55 -3.60
CA TRP A 213 -9.35 -17.85 -3.63
C TRP A 213 -10.36 -19.01 -3.78
N LYS A 214 -11.41 -19.03 -2.96
CA LYS A 214 -12.47 -20.06 -3.04
C LYS A 214 -13.20 -20.05 -4.39
N LYS A 215 -13.45 -18.87 -4.94
CA LYS A 215 -14.19 -18.69 -6.19
C LYS A 215 -13.36 -18.98 -7.43
N ASN A 216 -12.12 -18.49 -7.47
CA ASN A 216 -11.30 -18.44 -8.68
C ASN A 216 -10.12 -19.43 -8.66
N GLY A 217 -9.80 -20.00 -7.50
CA GLY A 217 -8.62 -20.87 -7.32
C GLY A 217 -7.28 -20.14 -7.53
N LYS A 218 -7.27 -18.80 -7.48
CA LYS A 218 -6.08 -17.93 -7.55
C LYS A 218 -6.40 -16.54 -7.02
N VAL A 219 -5.37 -15.82 -6.57
CA VAL A 219 -5.48 -14.43 -6.09
C VAL A 219 -4.28 -13.64 -6.61
N LYS A 220 -4.53 -12.53 -7.31
CA LYS A 220 -3.49 -11.59 -7.72
C LYS A 220 -3.36 -10.42 -6.74
N ASP A 221 -2.15 -9.85 -6.72
CA ASP A 221 -1.82 -8.69 -5.88
C ASP A 221 -2.67 -7.47 -6.18
N ALA A 222 -3.13 -7.35 -7.41
CA ALA A 222 -3.94 -6.24 -7.87
C ALA A 222 -5.36 -6.68 -8.20
N TYR A 223 -6.32 -5.95 -7.65
CA TYR A 223 -7.75 -6.19 -7.76
C TYR A 223 -8.45 -4.83 -7.85
N VAL A 224 -9.00 -4.54 -9.03
CA VAL A 224 -9.62 -3.25 -9.33
C VAL A 224 -10.93 -3.50 -10.07
N ALA A 225 -11.98 -2.79 -9.66
CA ALA A 225 -13.31 -2.87 -10.26
C ALA A 225 -13.80 -4.32 -10.40
N LEU A 226 -13.66 -5.07 -9.30
CA LEU A 226 -14.02 -6.47 -9.14
C LEU A 226 -13.22 -7.49 -9.99
N ASN A 227 -12.13 -7.06 -10.63
CA ASN A 227 -11.32 -7.89 -11.51
C ASN A 227 -9.88 -8.08 -10.99
N ASP A 228 -9.41 -9.33 -11.01
CA ASP A 228 -8.00 -9.68 -10.82
C ASP A 228 -7.16 -9.17 -12.00
N MET A 229 -6.10 -8.41 -11.73
CA MET A 229 -5.15 -7.99 -12.76
C MET A 229 -4.06 -9.04 -13.00
N SER A 230 -3.76 -9.29 -14.26
CA SER A 230 -2.72 -10.22 -14.71
C SER A 230 -1.29 -9.68 -14.56
N ILE A 231 -1.12 -8.36 -14.51
CA ILE A 231 0.19 -7.73 -14.39
C ILE A 231 0.57 -7.62 -12.91
N GLU A 232 1.75 -8.17 -12.57
CA GLU A 232 2.38 -8.04 -11.26
C GLU A 232 3.54 -7.02 -11.35
N GLN A 233 3.73 -6.22 -10.30
CA GLN A 233 4.80 -5.21 -10.23
C GLN A 233 6.11 -5.77 -9.65
N GLY A 234 6.07 -6.68 -8.68
CA GLY A 234 7.30 -7.13 -8.02
C GLY A 234 7.27 -8.58 -7.58
N GLY A 235 6.25 -8.98 -6.81
CA GLY A 235 6.17 -10.31 -6.20
C GLY A 235 4.73 -10.73 -5.93
N ASN A 236 4.55 -11.72 -5.06
CA ASN A 236 3.23 -12.13 -4.57
C ASN A 236 3.03 -11.57 -3.16
N ASN A 237 2.74 -10.27 -3.08
CA ASN A 237 2.83 -9.48 -1.85
C ASN A 237 1.60 -9.58 -0.96
N ILE A 238 0.52 -10.23 -1.42
CA ILE A 238 -0.54 -10.66 -0.51
C ILE A 238 0.03 -11.57 0.61
N ASP A 239 1.10 -12.32 0.34
CA ASP A 239 1.80 -13.16 1.31
C ASP A 239 2.33 -12.33 2.48
N ASN A 240 2.94 -11.18 2.18
CA ASN A 240 3.54 -10.30 3.19
C ASN A 240 2.47 -9.67 4.07
N LEU A 241 1.36 -9.21 3.47
CA LEU A 241 0.21 -8.65 4.20
C LEU A 241 -0.40 -9.69 5.14
N ILE A 242 -0.68 -10.89 4.64
CA ILE A 242 -1.26 -11.98 5.43
C ILE A 242 -0.31 -12.38 6.56
N ALA A 243 0.98 -12.52 6.29
CA ALA A 243 1.98 -12.87 7.30
C ALA A 243 2.13 -11.78 8.37
N ASP A 244 2.07 -10.50 8.00
CA ASP A 244 2.10 -9.38 8.94
C ASP A 244 0.91 -9.41 9.91
N ALA A 245 -0.30 -9.60 9.36
CA ALA A 245 -1.51 -9.71 10.15
C ALA A 245 -1.50 -10.96 11.05
N TRP A 246 -0.99 -12.08 10.53
CA TRP A 246 -0.88 -13.34 11.28
C TRP A 246 0.06 -13.21 12.46
N VAL A 247 1.29 -12.72 12.24
CA VAL A 247 2.31 -12.64 13.29
C VAL A 247 1.96 -11.61 14.38
N LYS A 248 1.10 -10.63 14.05
CA LYS A 248 0.57 -9.63 14.98
C LYS A 248 -0.79 -10.01 15.59
N GLY A 249 -1.35 -11.16 15.22
CA GLY A 249 -2.57 -11.70 15.82
C GLY A 249 -3.85 -10.93 15.49
N VAL A 250 -4.00 -10.45 14.25
CA VAL A 250 -5.24 -9.80 13.80
C VAL A 250 -6.42 -10.80 13.93
N PRO A 251 -7.54 -10.42 14.58
CA PRO A 251 -8.67 -11.34 14.74
C PRO A 251 -9.47 -11.52 13.44
N GLY A 252 -10.30 -12.58 13.38
CA GLY A 252 -11.32 -12.72 12.33
C GLY A 252 -10.85 -13.32 11.01
N VAL A 253 -9.67 -13.96 10.97
CA VAL A 253 -9.13 -14.63 9.78
C VAL A 253 -9.03 -16.14 10.02
N ASP A 254 -9.45 -16.95 9.04
CA ASP A 254 -9.13 -18.38 9.00
C ASP A 254 -7.67 -18.56 8.58
N TRP A 255 -6.78 -18.66 9.56
CA TRP A 255 -5.35 -18.77 9.32
C TRP A 255 -4.94 -20.07 8.61
N ASN A 256 -5.70 -21.16 8.76
CA ASN A 256 -5.42 -22.40 8.04
C ASN A 256 -5.70 -22.22 6.55
N GLU A 257 -6.83 -21.61 6.21
CA GLU A 257 -7.16 -21.32 4.81
C GLU A 257 -6.22 -20.25 4.21
N ALA A 258 -5.86 -19.22 4.98
CA ALA A 258 -4.88 -18.22 4.55
C ALA A 258 -3.50 -18.85 4.28
N TYR A 259 -3.06 -19.81 5.09
CA TYR A 259 -1.83 -20.54 4.81
C TYR A 259 -1.94 -21.43 3.57
N ARG A 260 -3.09 -22.06 3.30
CA ARG A 260 -3.29 -22.82 2.05
C ARG A 260 -3.15 -21.93 0.82
N LEU A 261 -3.67 -20.70 0.87
CA LEU A 261 -3.47 -19.70 -0.17
C LEU A 261 -1.99 -19.35 -0.33
N ILE A 262 -1.28 -18.98 0.74
CA ILE A 262 0.17 -18.66 0.67
C ILE A 262 0.98 -19.84 0.13
N LYS A 263 0.68 -21.06 0.59
CA LYS A 263 1.33 -22.28 0.10
C LYS A 263 1.10 -22.46 -1.40
N HIS A 264 -0.12 -22.19 -1.88
CA HIS A 264 -0.40 -22.20 -3.31
C HIS A 264 0.43 -21.16 -4.06
N GLN A 265 0.49 -19.92 -3.58
CA GLN A 265 1.33 -18.86 -4.18
C GLN A 265 2.79 -19.33 -4.28
N ALA A 266 3.36 -19.80 -3.17
CA ALA A 266 4.74 -20.25 -3.06
C ALA A 266 5.09 -21.45 -3.95
N ASP A 267 4.15 -22.38 -4.16
CA ASP A 267 4.38 -23.62 -4.91
C ASP A 267 3.98 -23.49 -6.40
N LYS A 268 3.07 -22.58 -6.74
CA LYS A 268 2.45 -22.51 -8.08
C LYS A 268 2.64 -21.18 -8.80
N GLU A 269 2.53 -20.04 -8.11
CA GLU A 269 2.45 -18.73 -8.77
C GLU A 269 3.78 -17.97 -8.86
N ARG A 270 4.79 -18.30 -8.05
CA ARG A 270 6.13 -17.68 -8.09
C ARG A 270 6.94 -18.07 -9.32
N ASN A 271 6.54 -17.53 -10.46
CA ASN A 271 7.04 -17.93 -11.76
C ASN A 271 7.98 -16.89 -12.40
N GLY A 272 8.05 -15.67 -11.86
CA GLY A 272 8.75 -14.57 -12.50
C GLY A 272 8.00 -14.07 -13.74
N ILE A 273 8.53 -13.01 -14.36
CA ILE A 273 7.84 -12.33 -15.46
C ILE A 273 8.39 -12.80 -16.79
N SER A 274 7.61 -13.60 -17.51
CA SER A 274 7.91 -14.03 -18.87
C SER A 274 6.78 -13.66 -19.82
N TYR A 275 7.06 -12.74 -20.74
CA TYR A 275 6.17 -12.52 -21.89
C TYR A 275 6.49 -13.56 -22.97
N GLY A 276 5.85 -14.73 -22.87
CA GLY A 276 5.80 -15.69 -23.97
C GLY A 276 6.98 -16.66 -24.11
N LYS A 277 7.82 -16.85 -23.08
CA LYS A 277 8.81 -17.96 -23.05
C LYS A 277 8.54 -18.94 -21.90
N PRO A 278 7.95 -20.12 -22.18
CA PRO A 278 7.52 -21.10 -21.17
C PRO A 278 8.61 -21.49 -20.14
N ASP A 279 9.87 -21.60 -20.56
CA ASP A 279 10.95 -22.14 -19.70
C ASP A 279 11.39 -21.23 -18.55
N SER A 280 11.31 -19.91 -18.70
CA SER A 280 11.71 -18.97 -17.63
C SER A 280 10.76 -18.97 -16.43
N SER A 281 9.54 -19.51 -16.60
CA SER A 281 8.47 -19.46 -15.58
C SER A 281 8.71 -20.40 -14.39
N ARG A 282 9.62 -21.38 -14.47
CA ARG A 282 9.85 -22.35 -13.38
C ARG A 282 11.09 -22.05 -12.54
N MET A 283 11.93 -21.14 -13.02
CA MET A 283 13.31 -21.03 -12.56
C MET A 283 13.42 -20.62 -11.09
N TYR A 284 12.56 -19.72 -10.60
CA TYR A 284 12.62 -19.32 -9.19
C TYR A 284 12.34 -20.49 -8.24
N LYS A 285 11.33 -21.32 -8.53
CA LYS A 285 10.93 -22.40 -7.63
C LYS A 285 11.98 -23.51 -7.53
N GLU A 286 12.77 -23.68 -8.59
CA GLU A 286 13.84 -24.68 -8.69
C GLU A 286 15.19 -24.14 -8.17
N LEU A 287 15.55 -22.90 -8.54
CA LEU A 287 16.86 -22.31 -8.25
C LEU A 287 16.87 -21.41 -7.01
N GLY A 288 15.72 -20.88 -6.61
CA GLY A 288 15.57 -19.82 -5.60
C GLY A 288 15.96 -18.42 -6.08
N TRP A 289 16.27 -18.26 -7.36
CA TRP A 289 16.56 -16.97 -7.99
C TRP A 289 16.20 -17.03 -9.49
N ILE A 290 16.02 -15.86 -10.10
CA ILE A 290 15.63 -15.73 -11.52
C ILE A 290 16.85 -15.25 -12.33
N PRO A 291 17.26 -15.96 -13.39
CA PRO A 291 18.28 -15.49 -14.31
C PRO A 291 17.98 -14.17 -15.00
N ALA A 292 19.05 -13.50 -15.46
CA ALA A 292 19.03 -12.18 -16.06
C ALA A 292 17.92 -12.02 -17.11
N GLY A 293 17.08 -11.01 -16.91
CA GLY A 293 15.95 -10.70 -17.76
C GLY A 293 15.08 -9.62 -17.14
N LYS A 294 13.84 -9.51 -17.62
CA LYS A 294 12.86 -8.53 -17.13
C LYS A 294 12.65 -8.65 -15.62
N MET A 295 12.97 -7.58 -14.88
CA MET A 295 12.78 -7.45 -13.42
C MET A 295 13.36 -8.59 -12.58
N ASN A 296 14.28 -9.39 -13.11
CA ASN A 296 14.69 -10.64 -12.47
C ASN A 296 15.29 -10.41 -11.06
N CYS A 297 16.01 -9.30 -10.85
CA CYS A 297 16.65 -8.98 -9.58
C CYS A 297 15.62 -8.54 -8.54
N SER A 298 14.73 -7.60 -8.89
CA SER A 298 13.68 -7.15 -7.97
C SER A 298 12.73 -8.29 -7.62
N VAL A 299 12.26 -9.06 -8.60
CA VAL A 299 11.35 -10.19 -8.38
C VAL A 299 12.00 -11.29 -7.54
N THR A 300 13.29 -11.58 -7.74
CA THR A 300 14.02 -12.55 -6.91
C THR A 300 14.04 -12.13 -5.43
N LEU A 301 14.28 -10.84 -5.16
CA LEU A 301 14.34 -10.32 -3.80
C LEU A 301 12.95 -10.27 -3.14
N GLU A 302 11.91 -9.85 -3.88
CA GLU A 302 10.53 -9.89 -3.42
C GLU A 302 10.07 -11.31 -3.09
N TYR A 303 10.27 -12.26 -4.00
CA TYR A 303 9.93 -13.65 -3.75
C TYR A 303 10.73 -14.25 -2.61
N ALA A 304 12.00 -13.87 -2.44
CA ALA A 304 12.79 -14.30 -1.29
C ALA A 304 12.15 -13.85 0.03
N TYR A 305 11.61 -12.63 0.07
CA TYR A 305 10.86 -12.17 1.24
C TYR A 305 9.50 -12.87 1.38
N ASN A 306 8.76 -13.07 0.28
CA ASN A 306 7.51 -13.83 0.31
C ASN A 306 7.74 -15.28 0.80
N ASP A 307 8.87 -15.92 0.45
CA ASP A 307 9.27 -17.24 0.96
C ASP A 307 9.58 -17.21 2.46
N PHE A 308 10.24 -16.16 2.94
CA PHE A 308 10.43 -15.99 4.37
C PHE A 308 9.09 -15.91 5.11
N CYS A 309 8.13 -15.14 4.61
CA CYS A 309 6.77 -15.04 5.16
C CYS A 309 6.07 -16.41 5.18
N ALA A 310 6.09 -17.14 4.06
CA ALA A 310 5.55 -18.49 3.96
C ALA A 310 6.22 -19.48 4.93
N ALA A 311 7.55 -19.36 5.10
CA ALA A 311 8.31 -20.15 6.05
C ALA A 311 7.90 -19.86 7.50
N GLN A 312 7.70 -18.58 7.87
CA GLN A 312 7.31 -18.26 9.24
C GLN A 312 5.93 -18.84 9.59
N MET A 313 4.96 -18.75 8.68
CA MET A 313 3.62 -19.31 8.89
C MET A 313 3.62 -20.85 8.93
N SER A 314 4.45 -21.50 8.09
CA SER A 314 4.49 -22.96 8.02
C SER A 314 5.04 -23.62 9.29
N LYS A 315 5.74 -22.88 10.16
CA LYS A 315 6.19 -23.38 11.47
C LYS A 315 5.04 -23.90 12.34
N THR A 316 3.86 -23.29 12.22
CA THR A 316 2.68 -23.65 13.03
C THR A 316 1.50 -24.13 12.20
N LEU A 317 1.38 -23.69 10.94
CA LEU A 317 0.24 -23.99 10.06
C LEU A 317 0.56 -25.00 8.95
N GLY A 318 1.85 -25.32 8.78
CA GLY A 318 2.34 -26.19 7.71
C GLY A 318 3.15 -27.37 8.23
N THR A 319 4.01 -27.90 7.37
CA THR A 319 4.90 -29.01 7.71
C THR A 319 6.34 -28.52 7.92
N LYS A 320 7.14 -29.32 8.62
CA LYS A 320 8.60 -29.08 8.72
C LYS A 320 9.27 -29.00 7.34
N ASN A 321 8.80 -29.78 6.37
CA ASN A 321 9.33 -29.75 5.00
C ASN A 321 8.97 -28.45 4.28
N ASP A 322 7.75 -27.93 4.48
CA ASP A 322 7.39 -26.60 3.97
C ASP A 322 8.31 -25.53 4.56
N TYR A 323 8.50 -25.53 5.88
CA TYR A 323 9.41 -24.59 6.56
C TYR A 323 10.82 -24.63 5.98
N LEU A 324 11.44 -25.82 5.94
CA LEU A 324 12.81 -25.97 5.46
C LEU A 324 12.95 -25.57 4.00
N ARG A 325 11.97 -25.92 3.15
CA ARG A 325 11.98 -25.55 1.73
C ARG A 325 11.91 -24.03 1.55
N TYR A 326 10.94 -23.38 2.17
CA TYR A 326 10.73 -21.94 2.01
C TYR A 326 11.85 -21.12 2.65
N ILE A 327 12.33 -21.49 3.85
CA ILE A 327 13.43 -20.76 4.48
C ILE A 327 14.73 -20.90 3.68
N ASN A 328 15.03 -22.08 3.12
CA ASN A 328 16.21 -22.28 2.28
C ASN A 328 16.10 -21.48 0.97
N ARG A 329 14.93 -21.47 0.33
CA ARG A 329 14.68 -20.70 -0.90
C ARG A 329 14.72 -19.19 -0.64
N SER A 330 14.21 -18.73 0.50
CA SER A 330 14.31 -17.33 0.93
C SER A 330 15.74 -16.83 1.06
N GLY A 331 16.71 -17.72 1.31
CA GLY A 331 18.13 -17.39 1.42
C GLY A 331 18.85 -17.32 0.07
N GLN A 332 18.22 -17.72 -1.04
CA GLN A 332 18.86 -17.79 -2.36
C GLN A 332 18.98 -16.43 -3.06
N TRP A 333 18.48 -15.33 -2.46
CA TRP A 333 18.75 -13.99 -2.97
C TRP A 333 20.25 -13.69 -3.09
N VAL A 334 21.07 -14.32 -2.23
CA VAL A 334 22.55 -14.20 -2.27
C VAL A 334 23.14 -14.66 -3.59
N MET A 335 22.40 -15.47 -4.38
CA MET A 335 22.84 -15.88 -5.72
C MET A 335 22.96 -14.70 -6.68
N LEU A 336 22.28 -13.58 -6.41
CA LEU A 336 22.43 -12.35 -7.19
C LEU A 336 23.41 -11.35 -6.57
N TRP A 337 24.04 -11.67 -5.43
CA TRP A 337 25.06 -10.82 -4.82
C TRP A 337 26.40 -10.97 -5.54
N ASN A 338 26.77 -9.97 -6.33
CA ASN A 338 28.06 -9.89 -7.00
C ASN A 338 29.07 -9.13 -6.15
N HIS A 339 29.99 -9.86 -5.51
CA HIS A 339 31.08 -9.28 -4.71
C HIS A 339 31.99 -8.33 -5.50
N ASN A 340 32.13 -8.55 -6.81
CA ASN A 340 33.04 -7.81 -7.69
C ASN A 340 32.34 -6.65 -8.43
N ALA A 341 31.03 -6.47 -8.23
CA ALA A 341 30.35 -5.30 -8.76
C ALA A 341 30.81 -4.07 -7.96
N GLU A 342 31.25 -3.02 -8.64
CA GLU A 342 31.83 -1.83 -8.02
C GLU A 342 31.10 -0.54 -8.45
N SER A 343 30.83 0.33 -7.50
CA SER A 343 30.30 1.67 -7.74
C SER A 343 30.74 2.59 -6.60
N ASP A 344 31.21 3.78 -6.95
CA ASP A 344 31.65 4.83 -6.01
C ASP A 344 32.67 4.34 -4.97
N GLY A 345 33.59 3.46 -5.38
CA GLY A 345 34.64 2.93 -4.51
C GLY A 345 34.14 1.86 -3.51
N PHE A 346 32.89 1.42 -3.63
CA PHE A 346 32.35 0.30 -2.86
C PHE A 346 32.16 -0.92 -3.76
N SER A 347 32.41 -2.11 -3.21
CA SER A 347 32.17 -3.39 -3.88
C SER A 347 30.91 -4.08 -3.32
N GLY A 348 30.41 -5.12 -3.99
CA GLY A 348 29.31 -5.96 -3.52
C GLY A 348 27.92 -5.39 -3.76
N PHE A 349 27.24 -5.83 -4.81
CA PHE A 349 25.87 -5.38 -5.12
C PHE A 349 25.02 -6.50 -5.69
N ILE A 350 23.69 -6.34 -5.62
CA ILE A 350 22.79 -7.16 -6.41
C ILE A 350 23.00 -6.86 -7.89
N ALA A 351 23.31 -7.88 -8.68
CA ALA A 351 23.50 -7.76 -10.12
C ALA A 351 22.83 -8.92 -10.86
N PRO A 352 22.31 -8.69 -12.08
CA PRO A 352 21.72 -9.75 -12.88
C PRO A 352 22.77 -10.78 -13.27
N LYS A 353 22.39 -12.06 -13.15
CA LYS A 353 23.25 -13.22 -13.41
C LYS A 353 22.62 -14.12 -14.46
N ARG A 354 23.37 -14.56 -15.46
CA ARG A 354 22.90 -15.54 -16.45
C ARG A 354 22.74 -16.91 -15.79
N LEU A 355 21.94 -17.79 -16.40
CA LEU A 355 21.78 -19.17 -15.92
C LEU A 355 23.13 -19.92 -15.82
N GLY A 356 24.07 -19.64 -16.74
CA GLY A 356 25.43 -20.19 -16.72
C GLY A 356 26.35 -19.65 -15.61
N GLY A 357 25.84 -18.76 -14.74
CA GLY A 357 26.58 -18.25 -13.57
C GLY A 357 27.33 -16.92 -13.78
N GLU A 358 27.44 -16.45 -15.02
CA GLU A 358 28.09 -15.18 -15.34
C GLU A 358 27.23 -13.97 -14.92
N PHE A 359 27.81 -13.04 -14.15
CA PHE A 359 27.18 -11.75 -13.86
C PHE A 359 27.29 -10.80 -15.05
N LEU A 360 26.22 -10.06 -15.33
CA LEU A 360 26.23 -9.05 -16.39
C LEU A 360 26.75 -7.71 -15.85
N PRO A 361 27.60 -7.01 -16.60
CA PRO A 361 27.95 -5.63 -16.28
C PRO A 361 26.73 -4.74 -16.48
N ILE A 362 26.38 -3.96 -15.46
CA ILE A 362 25.29 -2.99 -15.50
C ILE A 362 25.74 -1.69 -14.84
N ASP A 363 25.10 -0.57 -15.20
CA ASP A 363 25.17 0.63 -14.37
C ASP A 363 24.34 0.40 -13.10
N LEU A 364 25.03 0.35 -11.96
CA LEU A 364 24.44 0.09 -10.65
C LEU A 364 23.57 1.25 -10.15
N LYS A 365 23.76 2.47 -10.68
CA LYS A 365 23.00 3.67 -10.31
C LYS A 365 21.74 3.87 -11.14
N LYS A 366 21.67 3.25 -12.31
CA LYS A 366 20.55 3.40 -13.24
C LYS A 366 19.23 2.97 -12.58
N ASN A 367 18.24 3.86 -12.59
CA ASN A 367 16.85 3.46 -12.39
C ASN A 367 16.32 2.82 -13.68
N TRP A 368 15.88 1.56 -13.59
CA TRP A 368 15.46 0.79 -14.76
C TRP A 368 13.99 1.03 -15.15
N GLY A 369 13.18 1.65 -14.29
CA GLY A 369 11.77 1.95 -14.54
C GLY A 369 10.85 0.71 -14.48
N SER A 370 9.57 0.90 -14.81
CA SER A 370 8.55 -0.14 -14.66
C SER A 370 8.58 -1.16 -15.80
N TRP A 371 8.54 -2.45 -15.46
CA TRP A 371 8.50 -3.56 -16.42
C TRP A 371 9.65 -3.57 -17.44
N ARG A 372 10.86 -3.25 -17.00
CA ARG A 372 12.11 -3.28 -17.78
C ARG A 372 13.08 -4.36 -17.27
N ASP A 373 14.26 -4.41 -17.85
CA ASP A 373 15.30 -5.37 -17.44
C ASP A 373 15.76 -5.14 -15.99
N TYR A 374 16.02 -6.25 -15.31
CA TYR A 374 16.70 -6.37 -14.02
C TYR A 374 15.96 -5.83 -12.79
N PHE A 375 15.63 -4.55 -12.74
CA PHE A 375 15.02 -3.91 -11.56
C PHE A 375 13.70 -3.24 -11.94
N TYR A 376 12.71 -3.35 -11.05
CA TYR A 376 11.45 -2.63 -11.16
C TYR A 376 11.53 -1.31 -10.40
N GLU A 377 11.41 -0.20 -11.14
CA GLU A 377 11.33 1.18 -10.59
C GLU A 377 12.47 1.57 -9.65
N GLY A 378 13.62 0.91 -9.77
CA GLY A 378 14.76 1.16 -8.92
C GLY A 378 16.07 0.81 -9.58
N SER A 379 17.12 0.94 -8.78
CA SER A 379 18.51 0.66 -9.15
C SER A 379 19.05 -0.51 -8.32
N SER A 380 20.25 -0.97 -8.66
CA SER A 380 20.98 -1.92 -7.82
C SER A 380 21.33 -1.30 -6.46
N TRP A 381 21.64 0.00 -6.41
CA TRP A 381 21.84 0.73 -5.16
C TRP A 381 20.64 0.66 -4.23
N THR A 382 19.41 0.76 -4.75
CA THR A 382 18.19 0.61 -3.94
C THR A 382 17.97 -0.85 -3.53
N TYR A 383 17.89 -1.77 -4.50
CA TYR A 383 17.50 -3.16 -4.23
C TYR A 383 18.57 -3.98 -3.48
N SER A 384 19.83 -3.55 -3.46
CA SER A 384 20.86 -4.19 -2.62
C SER A 384 20.56 -4.08 -1.12
N TYR A 385 19.69 -3.16 -0.72
CA TYR A 385 19.22 -3.04 0.67
C TYR A 385 17.82 -3.64 0.91
N PHE A 386 17.20 -4.26 -0.10
CA PHE A 386 15.89 -4.88 0.03
C PHE A 386 16.01 -6.38 0.38
N VAL A 387 16.39 -6.66 1.63
CA VAL A 387 16.45 -8.02 2.20
C VAL A 387 15.90 -8.01 3.64
N PRO A 388 14.60 -7.73 3.82
CA PRO A 388 14.02 -7.38 5.13
C PRO A 388 14.16 -8.47 6.20
N HIS A 389 14.36 -9.72 5.79
CA HIS A 389 14.56 -10.90 6.63
C HIS A 389 16.01 -11.22 6.95
N GLN A 390 17.00 -10.61 6.27
CA GLN A 390 18.41 -11.01 6.35
C GLN A 390 19.42 -9.85 6.32
N PHE A 391 19.10 -8.73 6.99
CA PHE A 391 20.03 -7.59 7.12
C PHE A 391 21.39 -7.95 7.73
N GLU A 392 21.45 -8.86 8.71
CA GLU A 392 22.73 -9.32 9.27
C GLU A 392 23.63 -9.97 8.22
N LYS A 393 23.05 -10.79 7.33
CA LYS A 393 23.77 -11.43 6.24
C LYS A 393 24.25 -10.38 5.22
N LEU A 394 23.43 -9.38 4.93
CA LEU A 394 23.82 -8.27 4.06
C LEU A 394 25.01 -7.48 4.62
N VAL A 395 25.00 -7.19 5.93
CA VAL A 395 26.12 -6.53 6.62
C VAL A 395 27.40 -7.37 6.49
N GLN A 396 27.31 -8.70 6.67
CA GLN A 396 28.46 -9.59 6.46
C GLN A 396 28.98 -9.55 5.02
N LEU A 397 28.08 -9.68 4.03
CA LEU A 397 28.43 -9.68 2.60
C LEU A 397 28.99 -8.34 2.11
N SER A 398 28.67 -7.25 2.81
CA SER A 398 29.17 -5.90 2.55
C SER A 398 30.49 -5.58 3.28
N GLY A 399 31.15 -6.57 3.85
CA GLY A 399 32.45 -6.41 4.52
C GLY A 399 32.37 -6.00 6.00
N GLY A 400 31.22 -6.20 6.64
CA GLY A 400 31.03 -5.93 8.07
C GLY A 400 30.39 -4.57 8.37
N LYS A 401 30.16 -4.31 9.66
CA LYS A 401 29.35 -3.17 10.15
C LYS A 401 29.87 -1.81 9.68
N GLU A 402 31.17 -1.57 9.78
CA GLU A 402 31.76 -0.27 9.46
C GLU A 402 31.65 0.05 7.97
N LEU A 403 32.05 -0.89 7.10
CA LEU A 403 32.00 -0.68 5.65
C LEU A 403 30.56 -0.58 5.15
N PHE A 404 29.65 -1.41 5.69
CA PHE A 404 28.23 -1.32 5.40
C PHE A 404 27.65 0.06 5.77
N ALA A 405 27.94 0.56 6.97
CA ALA A 405 27.46 1.89 7.39
C ALA A 405 28.00 3.00 6.49
N LYS A 406 29.30 2.98 6.14
CA LYS A 406 29.89 3.96 5.22
C LYS A 406 29.23 3.91 3.84
N LYS A 407 29.01 2.72 3.30
CA LYS A 407 28.35 2.51 1.99
C LYS A 407 26.92 3.03 1.98
N LEU A 408 26.14 2.71 3.01
CA LEU A 408 24.76 3.16 3.13
C LEU A 408 24.69 4.68 3.34
N GLN A 409 25.57 5.23 4.17
CA GLN A 409 25.67 6.68 4.39
C GLN A 409 25.99 7.42 3.09
N HIS A 410 26.97 6.94 2.32
CA HIS A 410 27.31 7.47 0.99
C HIS A 410 26.10 7.44 0.05
N ALA A 411 25.33 6.34 0.06
CA ALA A 411 24.14 6.20 -0.76
C ALA A 411 23.09 7.28 -0.45
N PHE A 412 22.89 7.62 0.83
CA PHE A 412 21.98 8.68 1.23
C PHE A 412 22.51 10.08 0.94
N GLU A 413 23.80 10.33 1.16
CA GLU A 413 24.43 11.64 0.89
C GLU A 413 24.39 11.99 -0.60
N ASN A 414 24.50 10.98 -1.47
CA ASN A 414 24.53 11.13 -2.92
C ASN A 414 23.20 10.78 -3.60
N ARG A 415 22.11 10.58 -2.83
CA ARG A 415 20.76 10.26 -3.36
C ARG A 415 20.73 9.05 -4.31
N LEU A 416 21.51 8.02 -4.00
CA LEU A 416 21.58 6.77 -4.78
C LEU A 416 20.46 5.78 -4.44
N ILE A 417 19.78 6.00 -3.30
CA ILE A 417 18.57 5.29 -2.89
C ILE A 417 17.41 6.27 -3.01
N ASP A 418 16.48 5.97 -3.92
CA ASP A 418 15.31 6.80 -4.17
C ASP A 418 14.20 6.52 -3.16
N TYR A 419 14.03 7.42 -2.19
CA TYR A 419 12.97 7.34 -1.18
C TYR A 419 11.61 7.86 -1.66
N GLY A 420 11.50 8.30 -2.92
CA GLY A 420 10.21 8.56 -3.54
C GLY A 420 9.44 7.28 -3.91
N ASN A 421 10.04 6.10 -3.72
CA ASN A 421 9.49 4.81 -4.12
C ASN A 421 9.76 3.72 -3.05
N GLU A 422 8.93 2.69 -3.04
CA GLU A 422 8.69 1.68 -2.02
C GLU A 422 9.87 0.74 -1.69
N PRO A 423 10.71 0.30 -2.64
CA PRO A 423 11.85 -0.59 -2.36
C PRO A 423 12.85 0.02 -1.38
N ALA A 424 12.89 1.35 -1.27
CA ALA A 424 13.82 2.07 -0.41
C ALA A 424 13.38 2.11 1.05
N PHE A 425 12.10 1.92 1.38
CA PHE A 425 11.53 2.28 2.69
C PHE A 425 12.27 1.69 3.90
N LEU A 426 12.79 0.48 3.77
CA LEU A 426 13.50 -0.21 4.85
C LEU A 426 15.01 0.09 4.90
N ALA A 427 15.60 0.70 3.86
CA ALA A 427 17.04 0.84 3.75
C ALA A 427 17.65 1.66 4.91
N VAL A 428 16.97 2.70 5.39
CA VAL A 428 17.42 3.56 6.49
C VAL A 428 17.49 2.80 7.81
N HIS A 429 16.62 1.82 7.99
CA HIS A 429 16.60 1.00 9.20
C HIS A 429 17.72 -0.04 9.22
N ALA A 430 18.37 -0.31 8.08
CA ALA A 430 19.53 -1.20 8.02
C ALA A 430 20.74 -0.66 8.80
N PHE A 431 20.80 0.66 9.08
CA PHE A 431 21.80 1.23 9.98
C PHE A 431 21.75 0.63 11.40
N HIS A 432 20.60 0.18 11.88
CA HIS A 432 20.49 -0.50 13.17
C HIS A 432 21.37 -1.75 13.21
N TYR A 433 21.38 -2.54 12.12
CA TYR A 433 22.19 -3.76 11.99
C TYR A 433 23.70 -3.47 11.89
N ALA A 434 24.06 -2.25 11.49
CA ALA A 434 25.44 -1.77 11.50
C ALA A 434 25.87 -1.13 12.84
N GLY A 435 24.99 -1.08 13.83
CA GLY A 435 25.25 -0.40 15.11
C GLY A 435 25.26 1.13 15.02
N ARG A 436 24.66 1.70 13.97
CA ARG A 436 24.60 3.15 13.71
C ARG A 436 23.17 3.68 13.75
N SER A 437 22.44 3.35 14.80
CA SER A 437 21.05 3.80 14.99
C SER A 437 20.90 5.33 15.02
N ASP A 438 21.96 6.05 15.37
CA ASP A 438 22.05 7.50 15.25
C ASP A 438 21.87 7.98 13.80
N LEU A 439 22.43 7.25 12.82
CA LEU A 439 22.23 7.55 11.41
C LEU A 439 20.81 7.21 10.94
N ALA A 440 20.20 6.14 11.47
CA ALA A 440 18.80 5.82 11.17
C ALA A 440 17.88 6.99 11.57
N SER A 441 18.01 7.47 12.81
CA SER A 441 17.30 8.66 13.32
C SER A 441 17.55 9.90 12.46
N TYR A 442 18.82 10.20 12.17
CA TYR A 442 19.19 11.37 11.35
C TYR A 442 18.56 11.33 9.95
N TYR A 443 18.71 10.22 9.22
CA TYR A 443 18.23 10.11 7.85
C TYR A 443 16.71 10.02 7.76
N VAL A 444 16.02 9.30 8.67
CA VAL A 444 14.55 9.36 8.72
C VAL A 444 14.09 10.79 8.89
N ARG A 445 14.74 11.56 9.78
CA ARG A 445 14.33 12.93 10.01
C ARG A 445 14.64 13.83 8.79
N LYS A 446 15.77 13.61 8.12
CA LYS A 446 16.10 14.28 6.85
C LYS A 446 15.04 13.98 5.76
N LEU A 447 14.72 12.71 5.54
CA LEU A 447 13.76 12.26 4.52
C LEU A 447 12.36 12.84 4.74
N LEU A 448 11.89 12.88 5.99
CA LEU A 448 10.62 13.53 6.33
C LEU A 448 10.60 15.03 5.93
N ARG A 449 11.74 15.75 5.97
CA ARG A 449 11.80 17.16 5.56
C ARG A 449 11.85 17.33 4.04
N GLU A 450 12.58 16.45 3.38
CA GLU A 450 12.89 16.59 1.95
C GLU A 450 11.79 16.05 1.04
N ASN A 451 11.05 15.02 1.47
CA ASN A 451 10.09 14.32 0.62
C ASN A 451 8.61 14.67 0.86
N PHE A 452 8.30 15.43 1.91
CA PHE A 452 6.90 15.73 2.28
C PHE A 452 6.67 17.23 2.42
N THR A 453 5.63 17.72 1.74
CA THR A 453 5.19 19.12 1.77
C THR A 453 3.69 19.20 2.03
N GLU A 454 3.14 20.41 2.12
CA GLU A 454 1.69 20.60 2.25
C GLU A 454 0.90 20.08 1.04
N MET A 455 1.58 19.84 -0.09
CA MET A 455 1.02 19.25 -1.30
C MET A 455 1.08 17.71 -1.33
N GLY A 456 1.66 17.07 -0.30
CA GLY A 456 1.85 15.62 -0.23
C GLY A 456 3.31 15.19 -0.40
N SER A 457 3.50 13.91 -0.73
CA SER A 457 4.79 13.32 -1.10
C SER A 457 5.30 13.94 -2.41
N ARG A 458 6.62 13.87 -2.62
CA ARG A 458 7.26 14.33 -3.86
C ARG A 458 6.85 13.53 -5.09
N ASP A 459 6.53 12.26 -4.91
CA ASP A 459 6.08 11.35 -5.96
C ASP A 459 4.69 10.76 -5.61
N ASN A 460 4.28 9.70 -6.30
CA ASN A 460 3.02 9.00 -6.10
C ASN A 460 2.84 8.63 -4.61
N ASP A 461 1.62 8.80 -4.10
CA ASP A 461 1.31 8.44 -2.71
C ASP A 461 1.03 6.93 -2.56
N ASP A 462 0.76 6.27 -3.69
CA ASP A 462 0.55 4.83 -3.86
C ASP A 462 -0.40 4.24 -2.82
N SER A 463 -1.65 4.71 -2.92
CA SER A 463 -2.77 4.29 -2.07
C SER A 463 -2.50 4.48 -0.57
N GLY A 464 -1.69 5.47 -0.20
CA GLY A 464 -1.34 5.78 1.19
C GLY A 464 -0.06 5.10 1.68
N ALA A 465 0.72 4.43 0.82
CA ALA A 465 1.99 3.82 1.20
C ALA A 465 2.99 4.88 1.68
N MET A 466 3.17 5.96 0.92
CA MET A 466 4.04 7.10 1.29
C MET A 466 3.49 7.89 2.48
N SER A 467 2.19 8.16 2.50
CA SER A 467 1.55 8.83 3.63
C SER A 467 1.66 8.04 4.95
N SER A 468 1.50 6.72 4.91
CA SER A 468 1.68 5.89 6.11
C SER A 468 3.15 5.74 6.49
N TRP A 469 4.09 5.78 5.53
CA TRP A 469 5.52 5.93 5.82
C TRP A 469 5.78 7.21 6.63
N TYR A 470 5.22 8.34 6.20
CA TYR A 470 5.34 9.61 6.92
C TYR A 470 4.80 9.52 8.35
N LEU A 471 3.62 8.91 8.54
CA LEU A 471 3.00 8.77 9.86
C LEU A 471 3.86 7.94 10.79
N PHE A 472 4.31 6.76 10.36
CA PHE A 472 5.21 5.91 11.15
C PHE A 472 6.51 6.64 11.53
N SER A 473 7.20 7.18 10.53
CA SER A 473 8.44 7.91 10.73
C SER A 473 8.27 9.13 11.66
N SER A 474 7.13 9.83 11.58
CA SER A 474 6.81 10.96 12.48
C SER A 474 6.52 10.51 13.91
N MET A 475 5.91 9.33 14.07
CA MET A 475 5.70 8.66 15.36
C MET A 475 6.99 8.14 15.98
N GLY A 476 8.07 8.07 15.20
CA GLY A 476 9.39 7.66 15.67
C GLY A 476 9.62 6.15 15.67
N PHE A 477 8.81 5.41 14.92
CA PHE A 477 9.03 3.99 14.71
C PHE A 477 8.48 3.49 13.37
N PHE A 478 9.02 2.41 12.83
CA PHE A 478 8.68 1.93 11.49
C PHE A 478 8.53 0.40 11.43
N PRO A 479 7.49 -0.14 10.77
CA PRO A 479 7.25 -1.59 10.72
C PRO A 479 8.25 -2.32 9.81
N ASN A 480 8.72 -3.50 10.23
CA ASN A 480 9.24 -4.50 9.30
C ASN A 480 8.12 -5.49 8.97
N ALA A 481 7.21 -5.09 8.08
CA ALA A 481 5.95 -5.79 7.85
C ALA A 481 6.14 -7.25 7.41
N GLY A 482 5.43 -8.19 8.01
CA GLY A 482 5.67 -9.65 7.89
C GLY A 482 6.48 -10.22 9.06
N GLN A 483 7.00 -9.35 9.92
CA GLN A 483 7.69 -9.69 11.16
C GLN A 483 7.07 -8.94 12.33
N ASN A 484 7.22 -9.50 13.53
CA ASN A 484 6.70 -8.92 14.76
C ASN A 484 7.64 -7.83 15.33
N ILE A 485 8.18 -6.92 14.49
CA ILE A 485 9.11 -5.88 14.92
C ILE A 485 8.78 -4.50 14.30
N TYR A 486 9.06 -3.46 15.09
CA TYR A 486 9.05 -2.05 14.70
C TYR A 486 10.39 -1.42 15.07
N TYR A 487 11.11 -0.85 14.10
CA TYR A 487 12.37 -0.14 14.32
C TYR A 487 12.13 1.21 14.98
N LEU A 488 13.03 1.64 15.88
CA LEU A 488 12.95 2.90 16.60
C LEU A 488 13.86 3.97 15.98
N THR A 489 13.29 5.13 15.67
CA THR A 489 14.01 6.28 15.10
C THR A 489 13.77 7.59 15.84
N GLY A 490 12.81 7.62 16.79
CA GLY A 490 12.54 8.76 17.67
C GLY A 490 11.49 9.69 17.08
N ALA A 491 10.55 10.15 17.91
CA ALA A 491 9.39 10.88 17.41
C ALA A 491 9.74 12.30 16.97
N ALA A 492 9.10 12.76 15.89
CA ALA A 492 9.30 14.10 15.34
C ALA A 492 8.51 15.19 16.09
N PHE A 493 7.50 14.80 16.87
CA PHE A 493 6.62 15.72 17.59
C PHE A 493 6.60 15.41 19.10
N PRO A 494 6.40 16.43 19.97
CA PRO A 494 6.41 16.26 21.42
C PRO A 494 5.43 15.22 21.96
N SER A 495 4.23 15.13 21.39
CA SER A 495 3.27 14.09 21.77
C SER A 495 2.46 13.62 20.57
N ILE A 496 2.32 12.31 20.45
CA ILE A 496 1.42 11.66 19.50
C ILE A 496 0.65 10.57 20.25
N THR A 497 -0.66 10.48 20.03
CA THR A 497 -1.49 9.39 20.60
C THR A 497 -2.18 8.62 19.48
N ILE A 498 -2.03 7.30 19.52
CA ILE A 498 -2.76 6.36 18.67
C ILE A 498 -3.91 5.76 19.48
N ILE A 499 -5.13 5.92 19.01
CA ILE A 499 -6.28 5.13 19.43
C ILE A 499 -6.28 3.85 18.60
N MET A 500 -5.92 2.75 19.23
CA MET A 500 -5.79 1.45 18.59
C MET A 500 -7.16 0.85 18.27
N GLY A 501 -7.20 -0.11 17.35
CA GLY A 501 -8.44 -0.78 16.92
C GLY A 501 -9.19 -1.50 18.04
N ASN A 502 -8.50 -1.88 19.12
CA ASN A 502 -9.09 -2.46 20.33
C ASN A 502 -9.55 -1.40 21.36
N GLY A 503 -9.54 -0.11 21.00
CA GLY A 503 -9.91 1.02 21.86
C GLY A 503 -8.84 1.43 22.88
N LYS A 504 -7.71 0.71 22.97
CA LYS A 504 -6.58 1.10 23.83
C LYS A 504 -5.82 2.27 23.22
N LYS A 505 -5.00 2.94 24.05
CA LYS A 505 -4.20 4.09 23.62
C LYS A 505 -2.72 3.76 23.73
N LEU A 506 -1.99 3.98 22.64
CA LEU A 506 -0.53 4.06 22.66
C LEU A 506 -0.15 5.54 22.67
N LYS A 507 0.47 5.99 23.76
CA LYS A 507 0.94 7.37 23.92
C LYS A 507 2.43 7.42 23.63
N ILE A 508 2.83 8.30 22.73
CA ILE A 508 4.21 8.55 22.37
C ILE A 508 4.53 9.96 22.86
N THR A 509 5.57 10.09 23.66
CA THR A 509 6.06 11.38 24.14
C THR A 509 7.54 11.51 23.80
N ALA A 510 7.96 12.71 23.45
CA ALA A 510 9.34 12.98 23.08
C ALA A 510 9.80 14.30 23.68
N GLN A 511 10.43 14.22 24.84
CA GLN A 511 11.02 15.37 25.50
C GLN A 511 12.16 15.92 24.64
N GLY A 512 12.11 17.22 24.34
CA GLY A 512 13.11 17.89 23.51
C GLY A 512 12.90 17.75 22.00
N ALA A 513 11.87 17.01 21.54
CA ALA A 513 11.59 16.87 20.12
C ALA A 513 11.43 18.23 19.42
N SER A 514 12.22 18.42 18.37
CA SER A 514 12.23 19.63 17.54
C SER A 514 12.83 19.31 16.18
N ASP A 515 12.84 20.28 15.26
CA ASP A 515 13.47 20.10 13.95
C ASP A 515 14.98 19.84 14.02
N LYS A 516 15.64 20.24 15.12
CA LYS A 516 17.08 20.06 15.37
C LYS A 516 17.38 18.82 16.22
N ALA A 517 16.53 18.52 17.20
CA ALA A 517 16.72 17.40 18.11
C ALA A 517 16.25 16.08 17.49
N VAL A 518 17.11 15.48 16.65
CA VAL A 518 16.76 14.29 15.85
C VAL A 518 17.26 12.98 16.46
N TYR A 519 18.15 13.01 17.47
CA TYR A 519 18.79 11.82 18.02
C TYR A 519 18.08 11.35 19.29
N ILE A 520 17.91 10.04 19.44
CA ILE A 520 17.38 9.44 20.68
C ILE A 520 18.49 9.42 21.73
N HIS A 521 18.27 10.10 22.85
CA HIS A 521 19.15 10.09 24.02
C HIS A 521 18.73 9.06 25.08
N SER A 522 17.45 8.74 25.14
CA SER A 522 16.94 7.57 25.87
C SER A 522 15.54 7.18 25.37
N CYS A 523 15.16 5.93 25.55
CA CYS A 523 13.81 5.43 25.28
C CYS A 523 13.33 4.57 26.45
N LYS A 524 12.07 4.76 26.86
CA LYS A 524 11.35 3.82 27.72
C LYS A 524 10.09 3.33 27.01
N ILE A 525 9.79 2.05 27.19
CA ILE A 525 8.53 1.45 26.74
C ILE A 525 7.81 0.90 27.95
N ASN A 526 6.60 1.40 28.22
CA ASN A 526 5.81 1.05 29.41
C ASN A 526 6.62 1.22 30.71
N GLY A 527 7.36 2.33 30.83
CA GLY A 527 8.23 2.65 31.96
C GLY A 527 9.54 1.87 32.05
N LYS A 528 9.76 0.85 31.20
CA LYS A 528 11.00 0.05 31.19
C LYS A 528 12.03 0.70 30.29
N GLN A 529 13.26 0.84 30.79
CA GLN A 529 14.38 1.31 29.98
C GLN A 529 14.59 0.38 28.77
N TRP A 530 14.66 0.96 27.58
CA TRP A 530 14.83 0.22 26.35
C TRP A 530 16.25 0.39 25.81
N HIS A 531 16.83 -0.68 25.30
CA HIS A 531 18.16 -0.67 24.69
C HIS A 531 18.22 -1.39 23.35
N ARG A 532 17.10 -1.92 22.85
CA ARG A 532 17.03 -2.55 21.53
C ARG A 532 16.59 -1.52 20.48
N PRO A 533 17.09 -1.58 19.23
CA PRO A 533 16.67 -0.63 18.19
C PRO A 533 15.29 -0.94 17.61
N TRP A 534 14.56 -1.89 18.19
CA TRP A 534 13.19 -2.23 17.84
C TRP A 534 12.41 -2.66 19.08
N PHE A 535 11.09 -2.70 18.93
CA PHE A 535 10.16 -3.35 19.84
C PHE A 535 9.20 -4.23 19.04
N THR A 536 8.43 -5.09 19.70
CA THR A 536 7.48 -5.99 19.04
C THR A 536 6.05 -5.49 19.12
N HIS A 537 5.14 -6.03 18.31
CA HIS A 537 3.72 -5.73 18.46
C HIS A 537 3.19 -6.13 19.84
N ASP A 538 3.71 -7.22 20.42
CA ASP A 538 3.35 -7.66 21.77
C ASP A 538 3.66 -6.64 22.85
N ASP A 539 4.71 -5.82 22.67
CA ASP A 539 5.07 -4.76 23.61
C ASP A 539 4.02 -3.64 23.68
N ILE A 540 3.18 -3.49 22.64
CA ILE A 540 2.21 -2.37 22.51
C ILE A 540 0.77 -2.79 22.25
N LYS A 541 0.47 -4.07 21.99
CA LYS A 541 -0.87 -4.53 21.56
C LYS A 541 -2.01 -4.18 22.52
N ASN A 542 -1.69 -3.94 23.80
CA ASN A 542 -2.65 -3.57 24.84
C ASN A 542 -2.70 -2.05 25.11
N GLY A 543 -2.16 -1.23 24.21
CA GLY A 543 -1.82 0.17 24.47
C GLY A 543 -0.53 0.29 25.28
N GLY A 544 -0.20 1.49 25.72
CA GLY A 544 1.01 1.73 26.50
C GLY A 544 1.62 3.10 26.32
N THR A 545 2.89 3.22 26.72
CA THR A 545 3.72 4.42 26.52
C THR A 545 5.01 4.11 25.79
N ILE A 546 5.41 5.00 24.90
CA ILE A 546 6.77 5.10 24.36
C ILE A 546 7.27 6.51 24.71
N GLU A 547 8.34 6.58 25.48
CA GLU A 547 8.86 7.83 26.04
C GLU A 547 10.28 8.03 25.54
N PHE A 548 10.46 9.01 24.66
CA PHE A 548 11.76 9.41 24.15
C PHE A 548 12.29 10.65 24.89
N VAL A 549 13.60 10.68 25.08
CA VAL A 549 14.34 11.93 25.28
C VAL A 549 15.15 12.15 24.02
N MET A 550 14.98 13.32 23.38
CA MET A 550 15.61 13.66 22.11
C MET A 550 16.73 14.69 22.31
N GLY A 551 17.74 14.68 21.44
CA GLY A 551 18.83 15.66 21.46
C GLY A 551 19.36 16.04 20.09
N GLU A 552 20.08 17.16 20.02
CA GLU A 552 20.64 17.74 18.78
C GLU A 552 21.91 17.06 18.27
N HIS A 553 22.59 16.32 19.15
CA HIS A 553 23.81 15.57 18.83
C HIS A 553 23.68 14.11 19.25
N PRO A 554 24.35 13.16 18.57
CA PRO A 554 24.47 11.80 19.07
C PRO A 554 25.05 11.79 20.49
N ASN A 555 24.60 10.88 21.34
CA ASN A 555 25.15 10.65 22.67
C ASN A 555 25.62 9.19 22.83
N LEU A 556 26.02 8.81 24.04
CA LEU A 556 26.41 7.43 24.36
C LEU A 556 25.24 6.43 24.39
N TYR A 557 23.99 6.90 24.22
CA TYR A 557 22.85 6.01 24.11
C TYR A 557 22.86 5.35 22.73
N SER A 558 23.49 4.18 22.68
CA SER A 558 23.45 3.30 21.53
C SER A 558 22.48 2.15 21.80
N PHE A 559 21.58 1.89 20.86
CA PHE A 559 20.86 0.62 20.86
C PHE A 559 21.84 -0.55 20.64
N ASN A 560 21.62 -1.65 21.33
CA ASN A 560 22.32 -2.92 21.18
C ASN A 560 21.39 -3.95 20.51
N LEU A 561 21.94 -4.74 19.60
CA LEU A 561 21.23 -5.82 18.90
C LEU A 561 21.05 -7.09 19.76
N LYS A 562 21.71 -7.15 20.93
CA LYS A 562 21.65 -8.27 21.86
C LYS A 562 20.39 -8.27 22.74
#